data_AF-A0A6B0WCQ0-F1
#
_entry.id   AF-A0A6B0WCQ0-F1
#
_cell.length_a   1.000
_cell.length_b   1.000
_cell.length_c   1.000
_cell.angle_alpha   90.00
_cell.angle_beta   90.00
_cell.angle_gamma   90.00
#
_symmetry.space_group_name_H-M   'P 1'
#
loop_
_entity.id
_entity.type
_entity.pdbx_description
1 polymer ?
#
loop_
_entity_poly.entity_id
_entity_poly.type
_entity_poly.pdbx_seq_one_letter_code
_entity_poly.pdbx_strand_id
1 'polypeptide(L)' 'LAHSPTAIRFMKMGFLADTDGIVGLQQIAGDATSLFYRTDEGKEGRNAFLEKRTPDFKQFPRLP' A
#
# COMPACT_ATOMS: atom_id res chain seq x y z
N LEU A 1 21.49 5.03 -15.78
CA LEU A 1 20.03 5.02 -15.46
C LEU A 1 19.86 4.45 -14.06
N ALA A 2 19.50 5.29 -13.08
CA ALA A 2 19.17 4.83 -11.73
C ALA A 2 17.64 4.70 -11.63
N HIS A 3 17.13 3.48 -11.64
CA HIS A 3 15.69 3.22 -11.57
C HIS A 3 15.20 3.25 -10.12
N SER A 4 13.90 3.53 -9.93
CA SER A 4 13.26 3.53 -8.60
C SER A 4 13.35 2.13 -7.94
N PRO A 5 13.98 2.00 -6.76
CA PRO A 5 14.04 0.72 -6.04
C PRO A 5 12.66 0.14 -5.69
N THR A 6 11.69 1.01 -5.41
CA THR A 6 10.30 0.61 -5.15
C THR A 6 9.65 0.02 -6.39
N ALA A 7 9.83 0.67 -7.55
CA ALA A 7 9.25 0.18 -8.79
C ALA A 7 9.82 -1.21 -9.16
N ILE A 8 11.13 -1.40 -8.99
CA ILE A 8 11.79 -2.70 -9.22
C ILE A 8 11.21 -3.79 -8.32
N ARG A 9 10.98 -3.48 -7.03
CA ARG A 9 10.41 -4.45 -6.09
C ARG A 9 9.01 -4.90 -6.50
N PHE A 10 8.12 -3.95 -6.80
CA PHE A 10 6.75 -4.27 -7.23
C PHE A 10 6.71 -5.07 -8.53
N MET A 11 7.54 -4.72 -9.51
CA MET A 11 7.63 -5.49 -10.75
C MET A 11 8.09 -6.92 -10.50
N LYS A 12 9.11 -7.12 -9.65
CA LYS A 12 9.57 -8.47 -9.28
C LYS A 12 8.46 -9.29 -8.63
N MET A 13 7.74 -8.72 -7.66
CA MET A 13 6.67 -9.44 -6.99
C MET A 13 5.47 -9.67 -7.91
N GLY A 14 5.18 -8.74 -8.81
CA GLY A 14 4.16 -8.87 -9.86
C GLY A 14 4.37 -10.12 -10.72
N PHE A 15 5.61 -10.38 -11.14
CA PHE A 15 5.93 -11.61 -11.88
C PHE A 15 5.81 -12.88 -11.02
N LEU A 16 6.16 -12.81 -9.73
CA LEU A 16 6.07 -13.95 -8.81
C LEU A 16 4.63 -14.29 -8.41
N ALA A 17 3.71 -13.32 -8.39
CA ALA A 17 2.31 -13.59 -8.05
C ALA A 17 1.58 -14.42 -9.10
N ASP A 18 2.04 -14.40 -10.36
CA ASP A 18 1.50 -15.25 -11.42
C ASP A 18 1.85 -16.73 -11.20
N THR A 19 3.04 -17.02 -10.67
CA THR A 19 3.54 -18.40 -10.49
C THR A 19 3.29 -18.96 -9.09
N ASP A 20 3.45 -18.13 -8.06
CA ASP A 20 3.49 -18.57 -6.65
C ASP A 20 2.12 -18.42 -5.96
N GLY A 21 1.07 -18.03 -6.72
CA GLY A 21 -0.31 -17.92 -6.26
C GLY A 21 -0.46 -17.08 -5.00
N ILE A 22 -0.99 -17.67 -3.92
CA ILE A 22 -1.27 -16.98 -2.65
C ILE A 22 0.02 -16.41 -2.01
N VAL A 23 1.16 -17.09 -2.16
CA VAL A 23 2.43 -16.64 -1.56
C VAL A 23 2.93 -15.38 -2.26
N GLY A 24 2.86 -15.33 -3.59
CA GLY A 24 3.21 -14.13 -4.35
C GLY A 24 2.24 -12.98 -4.09
N LEU A 25 0.93 -13.27 -3.97
CA LEU A 25 -0.07 -12.28 -3.58
C LEU A 25 0.19 -11.69 -2.18
N GLN A 26 0.59 -12.51 -1.21
CA GLN A 26 0.92 -12.04 0.13
C GLN A 26 2.11 -11.06 0.12
N GLN A 27 3.12 -11.34 -0.70
CA GLN A 27 4.29 -10.46 -0.83
C GLN A 27 3.90 -9.13 -1.48
N ILE A 28 3.12 -9.16 -2.57
CA ILE A 28 2.60 -7.93 -3.20
C ILE A 28 1.73 -7.13 -2.23
N ALA A 29 0.81 -7.79 -1.53
CA ALA A 29 -0.09 -7.14 -0.58
C ALA A 29 0.69 -6.48 0.57
N GLY A 30 1.77 -7.10 1.05
CA GLY A 30 2.66 -6.53 2.06
C GLY A 30 3.36 -5.25 1.58
N ASP A 31 3.94 -5.26 0.38
CA ASP A 31 4.57 -4.07 -0.19
C ASP A 31 3.53 -2.97 -0.48
N ALA A 32 2.34 -3.33 -0.97
CA ALA A 32 1.23 -2.38 -1.20
C ALA A 32 0.76 -1.72 0.11
N THR A 33 0.64 -2.51 1.19
CA THR A 33 0.29 -1.98 2.52
C THR A 33 1.36 -1.01 3.03
N SER A 34 2.64 -1.30 2.78
CA SER A 34 3.75 -0.39 3.13
C SER A 34 3.66 0.94 2.39
N LEU A 35 3.25 0.94 1.11
CA LEU A 35 2.98 2.17 0.37
C LEU A 35 1.78 2.92 0.93
N PHE A 36 0.68 2.21 1.23
CA PHE A 36 -0.52 2.81 1.80
C PHE A 36 -0.24 3.50 3.14
N TYR A 37 0.60 2.93 4.01
CA TYR A 37 1.00 3.57 5.27
C TYR A 37 1.79 4.88 5.10
N ARG A 38 2.28 5.18 3.89
CA ARG A 38 2.95 6.44 3.58
C ARG A 38 2.01 7.50 3.02
N THR A 39 0.81 7.13 2.59
CA THR A 39 -0.20 8.08 2.08
C THR A 39 -0.86 8.83 3.24
N ASP A 40 -1.43 9.98 2.93
CA ASP A 40 -2.14 10.78 3.93
C ASP A 40 -3.46 10.11 4.35
N GLU A 41 -4.07 9.33 3.45
CA GLU A 41 -5.23 8.49 3.76
C GLU A 41 -4.89 7.42 4.82
N GLY A 42 -3.75 6.73 4.66
CA GLY A 42 -3.29 5.75 5.67
C GLY A 42 -2.94 6.40 7.01
N LYS A 43 -2.34 7.60 6.98
CA LYS A 43 -2.04 8.36 8.20
C LYS A 43 -3.30 8.83 8.93
N GLU A 44 -4.34 9.24 8.21
CA GLU A 44 -5.60 9.67 8.79
C GLU A 44 -6.24 8.58 9.64
N GLY A 45 -6.30 7.34 9.14
CA GLY A 45 -6.81 6.20 9.91
C GLY A 45 -6.00 5.95 11.20
N ARG A 46 -4.67 6.02 11.11
CA ARG A 46 -3.78 5.87 12.26
C ARG A 46 -3.97 7.01 13.28
N ASN A 47 -4.00 8.25 12.81
CA ASN A 47 -4.11 9.43 13.68
C ASN A 47 -5.48 9.48 14.37
N ALA A 48 -6.55 9.18 13.65
CA ALA A 48 -7.89 9.09 14.23
C ALA A 48 -7.98 8.05 15.35
N PHE A 49 -7.32 6.89 15.18
CA PHE A 49 -7.22 5.87 16.21
C PHE A 49 -6.46 6.38 17.46
N LEU A 50 -5.33 7.05 17.27
CA LEU A 50 -4.55 7.64 18.38
C LEU A 50 -5.33 8.74 19.12
N GLU A 51 -6.06 9.57 18.38
CA GLU A 51 -6.89 10.65 18.90
C GLU A 51 -8.27 10.17 19.41
N LYS A 52 -8.56 8.87 19.32
CA LYS A 52 -9.85 8.23 19.68
C LYS A 52 -11.08 8.91 19.05
N ARG A 53 -10.92 9.43 17.84
CA ARG A 53 -12.00 10.02 17.05
C ARG A 53 -12.37 9.11 15.88
N THR A 54 -13.53 9.36 15.29
CA THR A 54 -13.90 8.73 14.02
C THR A 54 -12.96 9.24 12.92
N PRO A 55 -12.36 8.35 12.10
CA PRO A 55 -11.54 8.76 10.96
C PRO A 55 -12.39 9.45 9.90
N ASP A 56 -11.86 10.52 9.30
CA ASP A 56 -12.52 11.23 8.21
C ASP A 56 -11.81 10.99 6.88
N PHE A 57 -12.36 10.05 6.11
CA PHE A 57 -11.87 9.74 4.77
C PHE A 57 -12.55 10.55 3.66
N LYS A 58 -13.50 11.45 3.99
CA LYS A 58 -14.24 12.23 2.97
C LYS A 58 -13.36 13.21 2.21
N GLN A 59 -12.23 13.60 2.81
CA GLN A 59 -11.25 14.50 2.20
C GLN A 59 -10.39 13.85 1.10
N PHE A 60 -10.37 12.51 1.00
CA PHE A 60 -9.57 11.81 -0.01
C PHE A 60 -10.41 11.47 -1.25
N PRO A 61 -9.92 11.77 -2.46
CA PRO A 61 -10.66 11.46 -3.69
C PRO A 61 -10.73 9.94 -3.89
N ARG A 62 -11.94 9.42 -4.13
CA ARG A 62 -12.11 8.03 -4.56
C ARG A 62 -11.80 7.93 -6.04
N LEU A 63 -10.67 7.31 -6.35
CA LEU A 63 -10.31 6.99 -7.73
C LEU A 63 -11.32 5.97 -8.30
N PRO A 64 -11.65 6.07 -9.60
CA PRO A 64 -12.62 5.21 -10.26
C PRO A 64 -12.18 3.74 -10.34
#